data_AF-A0A3M8DC95-F1
#
_entry.id   AF-A0A3M8DC95-F1
#
_cell.length_a   1.000
_cell.length_b   1.000
_cell.length_c   1.000
_cell.angle_alpha   90.00
_cell.angle_beta   90.00
_cell.angle_gamma   90.00
#
_symmetry.space_group_name_H-M   'P 1'
#
loop_
_entity.id
_entity.type
_entity.pdbx_description
1 polymer ?
#
loop_
_entity_poly.entity_id
_entity_poly.type
_entity_poly.pdbx_seq_one_letter_code
_entity_poly.pdbx_strand_id
1 'polypeptide(L)'
;MNGAMKKRYSQDLKHIRMLMNDWDPMGFIEMGAPEDEYDSYSIKVVSLLHSSTGNSELKGYLEDYLSGLFVNPSSIPVDKFINKVLVWFKDR
;
A
#
# COMPACT_ATOMS: atom_id res chain seq x y z
N MET A 1 13.82 5.07 4.62
CA MET A 1 14.21 4.33 3.40
C MET A 1 15.41 5.01 2.75
N ASN A 2 16.45 4.26 2.38
CA ASN A 2 17.68 4.81 1.79
C ASN A 2 17.35 5.52 0.44
N GLY A 3 17.96 6.68 0.16
CA GLY A 3 17.64 7.50 -1.02
C GLY A 3 17.82 6.75 -2.35
N ALA A 4 18.74 5.78 -2.38
CA ALA A 4 18.94 4.89 -3.52
C ALA A 4 17.73 4.01 -3.86
N MET A 5 16.98 3.52 -2.85
CA MET A 5 15.78 2.70 -3.07
C MET A 5 14.61 3.53 -3.58
N LYS A 6 14.42 4.76 -3.07
CA LYS A 6 13.40 5.68 -3.60
C LYS A 6 13.63 5.99 -5.08
N LYS A 7 14.89 6.17 -5.48
CA LYS A 7 15.25 6.40 -6.89
C LYS A 7 15.00 5.16 -7.75
N ARG A 8 15.41 3.99 -7.27
CA ARG A 8 15.29 2.70 -7.98
C ARG A 8 13.83 2.30 -8.22
N TYR A 9 12.95 2.51 -7.25
CA TYR A 9 11.55 2.10 -7.30
C TYR A 9 10.59 3.30 -7.44
N SER A 10 11.05 4.39 -8.07
CA SER A 10 10.27 5.63 -8.19
C SER A 10 8.97 5.46 -8.96
N GLN A 11 8.98 4.66 -10.04
CA GLN A 11 7.77 4.33 -10.80
C GLN A 11 6.82 3.45 -10.00
N ASP A 12 7.35 2.46 -9.28
CA ASP A 12 6.55 1.58 -8.44
C ASP A 12 5.88 2.35 -7.32
N LEU A 13 6.63 3.24 -6.68
CA LEU A 13 6.11 4.08 -5.61
C LEU A 13 4.99 4.99 -6.11
N LYS A 14 5.15 5.57 -7.30
CA LYS A 14 4.10 6.38 -7.92
C LYS A 14 2.84 5.54 -8.18
N HIS A 15 2.98 4.33 -8.71
CA HIS A 15 1.83 3.48 -9.02
C HIS A 15 1.16 2.96 -7.75
N ILE A 16 1.93 2.48 -6.78
CA ILE A 16 1.39 2.02 -5.50
C ILE A 16 0.70 3.17 -4.77
N ARG A 17 1.23 4.39 -4.79
CA ARG A 17 0.54 5.56 -4.23
C ARG A 17 -0.82 5.76 -4.89
N MET A 18 -0.91 5.70 -6.22
CA MET A 18 -2.19 5.81 -6.91
C MET A 18 -3.17 4.71 -6.48
N LEU A 19 -2.71 3.46 -6.37
CA LEU A 19 -3.54 2.36 -5.90
C LEU A 19 -3.97 2.55 -4.44
N MET A 20 -3.16 3.22 -3.60
CA MET A 20 -3.50 3.51 -2.22
C MET A 20 -4.50 4.63 -2.05
N ASN A 21 -4.33 5.71 -2.80
CA ASN A 21 -5.27 6.81 -2.80
C ASN A 21 -6.62 6.40 -3.42
N ASP A 22 -6.63 5.42 -4.33
CA ASP A 22 -7.87 4.84 -4.87
C ASP A 22 -8.53 3.83 -3.92
N TRP A 23 -7.73 3.13 -3.09
CA TRP A 23 -8.30 2.25 -2.06
C TRP A 23 -8.91 3.07 -0.91
N ASP A 24 -8.24 4.16 -0.52
CA ASP A 24 -8.64 5.13 0.52
C ASP A 24 -9.39 4.47 1.69
N PRO A 25 -8.73 3.54 2.41
CA PRO A 25 -9.42 2.67 3.38
C PRO A 25 -10.11 3.44 4.50
N MET A 26 -9.70 4.69 4.73
CA MET A 26 -10.21 5.57 5.79
C MET A 26 -11.05 6.73 5.26
N GLY A 27 -11.17 6.88 3.94
CA GLY A 27 -11.80 8.04 3.33
C GLY A 27 -11.02 9.35 3.53
N PHE A 28 -9.72 9.30 3.86
CA PHE A 28 -8.97 10.52 4.14
C PHE A 28 -8.80 11.37 2.89
N ILE A 29 -8.52 10.75 1.75
CA ILE A 29 -8.39 11.46 0.48
C ILE A 29 -9.76 12.03 0.08
N GLU A 30 -10.84 11.26 0.21
CA GLU A 30 -12.21 11.74 -0.02
C GLU A 30 -12.57 12.95 0.87
N MET A 31 -12.10 12.96 2.12
CA MET A 31 -12.31 14.07 3.07
C MET A 31 -11.39 15.28 2.84
N GLY A 32 -10.54 15.26 1.81
CA GLY A 32 -9.67 16.38 1.43
C GLY A 32 -8.29 16.35 2.08
N ALA A 33 -7.85 15.20 2.61
CA ALA A 33 -6.47 15.03 3.01
C ALA A 33 -5.52 15.10 1.78
N PRO A 34 -4.25 15.49 1.98
CA PRO A 34 -3.25 15.50 0.92
C PRO A 34 -3.04 14.12 0.27
N GLU A 35 -2.67 14.09 -1.02
CA GLU A 35 -2.37 12.84 -1.75
C GLU A 35 -1.17 12.05 -1.21
N ASP A 36 -0.35 12.64 -0.35
CA ASP A 36 0.79 11.99 0.31
C ASP A 36 0.44 11.40 1.68
N GLU A 37 -0.82 11.46 2.11
CA GLU A 37 -1.32 10.85 3.37
C GLU A 37 -0.86 9.39 3.49
N TYR A 38 -0.91 8.64 2.38
CA TYR A 38 -0.55 7.23 2.35
C TYR A 38 0.91 6.93 1.94
N ASP A 39 1.80 7.93 1.92
CA ASP A 39 3.18 7.75 1.42
C ASP A 39 4.01 6.76 2.21
N SER A 40 3.92 6.82 3.53
CA SER A 40 4.68 5.93 4.41
C SER A 40 4.28 4.46 4.17
N TYR A 41 3.00 4.22 3.91
CA TYR A 41 2.45 2.90 3.59
C TYR A 41 2.82 2.45 2.19
N SER A 42 2.69 3.34 1.20
CA SER A 42 3.10 3.08 -0.18
C SER A 42 4.57 2.65 -0.27
N ILE A 43 5.44 3.31 0.49
CA ILE A 43 6.85 2.96 0.61
C ILE A 43 7.04 1.54 1.15
N LYS A 44 6.31 1.18 2.20
CA LYS A 44 6.43 -0.13 2.84
C LYS A 44 5.86 -1.24 1.95
N VAL A 45 4.73 -1.01 1.28
CA VAL A 45 4.16 -1.93 0.28
C VAL A 45 5.18 -2.21 -0.82
N VAL A 46 5.77 -1.18 -1.43
CA VAL A 46 6.83 -1.37 -2.44
C VAL A 46 8.00 -2.16 -1.88
N SER A 47 8.45 -1.85 -0.65
CA SER A 47 9.54 -2.58 -0.02
C SER A 47 9.22 -4.07 0.18
N LEU A 48 7.97 -4.43 0.48
CA LEU A 48 7.52 -5.81 0.68
C LEU A 48 7.34 -6.54 -0.66
N LEU A 49 6.90 -5.86 -1.71
CA LEU A 49 6.78 -6.45 -3.05
C LEU A 49 8.14 -6.86 -3.62
N HIS A 50 9.19 -6.12 -3.27
CA HIS A 50 10.57 -6.41 -3.70
C HIS A 50 11.38 -7.24 -2.69
N SER A 51 10.81 -7.60 -1.53
CA SER A 51 11.45 -8.53 -0.59
C SER A 51 11.10 -9.97 -0.94
N SER A 52 11.96 -10.91 -0.54
CA SER A 52 11.76 -12.36 -0.74
C SER A 52 10.63 -12.96 0.11
N THR A 53 9.99 -12.15 0.95
CA THR A 53 9.05 -12.60 1.99
C THR A 53 7.58 -12.66 1.53
N GLY A 54 7.24 -12.06 0.39
CA GLY A 54 6.03 -12.39 -0.38
C GLY A 54 4.68 -11.93 0.20
N ASN A 55 3.60 -12.44 -0.42
CA ASN A 55 2.21 -11.98 -0.26
C ASN A 55 1.66 -12.02 1.18
N SER A 56 2.10 -12.97 2.00
CA SER A 56 1.61 -13.13 3.38
C SER A 56 2.05 -11.98 4.29
N GLU A 57 3.25 -11.45 4.10
CA GLU A 57 3.70 -10.27 4.86
C GLU A 57 2.97 -8.99 4.43
N LEU A 58 2.61 -8.88 3.15
CA LEU A 58 1.83 -7.74 2.66
C LEU A 58 0.44 -7.70 3.29
N LYS A 59 -0.22 -8.86 3.43
CA LYS A 59 -1.52 -8.95 4.08
C LYS A 59 -1.46 -8.57 5.54
N GLY A 60 -0.57 -9.21 6.31
CA GLY A 60 -0.41 -8.91 7.73
C GLY A 60 -0.08 -7.45 7.98
N TYR A 61 0.80 -6.86 7.16
CA TYR A 61 1.13 -5.45 7.25
C TYR A 61 -0.08 -4.51 7.10
N LEU A 62 -0.95 -4.79 6.13
CA LEU A 62 -2.14 -3.96 5.87
C LEU A 62 -3.21 -4.17 6.96
N GLU A 63 -3.40 -5.40 7.44
CA GLU A 63 -4.33 -5.69 8.54
C GLU A 63 -3.88 -5.05 9.86
N ASP A 64 -2.58 -5.09 10.16
CA ASP A 64 -1.98 -4.42 11.31
C ASP A 64 -2.15 -2.91 11.24
N TYR A 65 -1.96 -2.33 10.04
CA TYR A 65 -2.19 -0.91 9.80
C TYR A 65 -3.64 -0.51 10.11
N LEU A 66 -4.62 -1.22 9.53
CA LEU A 66 -6.04 -0.93 9.75
C LEU A 66 -6.43 -1.10 11.22
N SER A 67 -5.91 -2.13 11.87
CA SER A 67 -6.11 -2.37 13.29
C SER A 67 -5.58 -1.22 14.14
N GLY A 68 -4.41 -0.67 13.79
CA GLY A 68 -3.82 0.51 14.43
C GLY A 68 -4.64 1.79 14.27
N LEU A 69 -5.54 1.85 13.29
CA LEU A 69 -6.49 2.93 13.08
C LEU A 69 -7.87 2.68 13.72
N PHE A 70 -7.97 1.65 14.58
CA PHE A 70 -9.23 1.21 15.19
C PHE A 70 -10.31 0.80 14.19
N VAL A 71 -9.92 0.46 12.96
CA VAL A 71 -10.83 -0.09 11.96
C VAL A 71 -10.77 -1.60 12.00
N ASN A 72 -11.93 -2.25 11.97
CA ASN A 72 -11.99 -3.69 11.80
C ASN A 72 -11.50 -4.04 10.39
N PRO A 73 -10.37 -4.76 10.22
CA PRO A 73 -9.88 -5.12 8.89
C PRO A 73 -10.90 -5.95 8.10
N SER A 74 -11.83 -6.63 8.78
CA SER A 74 -12.90 -7.40 8.14
C SER A 74 -13.97 -6.53 7.47
N SER A 75 -14.07 -5.24 7.81
CA SER A 75 -14.98 -4.30 7.14
C SER A 75 -14.36 -3.64 5.91
N ILE A 76 -13.07 -3.86 5.65
CA ILE A 76 -12.37 -3.32 4.49
C ILE A 76 -11.92 -4.49 3.61
N PRO A 77 -12.13 -4.45 2.28
CA PRO A 77 -11.75 -5.55 1.39
C PRO A 77 -10.24 -5.55 1.11
N VAL A 78 -9.42 -5.84 2.13
CA VAL A 78 -7.95 -5.88 2.05
C VAL A 78 -7.47 -6.83 0.95
N ASP A 79 -8.07 -8.01 0.84
CA ASP A 79 -7.72 -8.99 -0.19
C ASP A 79 -7.95 -8.48 -1.62
N LYS A 80 -8.97 -7.63 -1.83
CA LYS A 80 -9.24 -7.01 -3.13
C LYS A 80 -8.14 -6.04 -3.50
N PHE A 81 -7.70 -5.22 -2.54
CA PHE A 81 -6.58 -4.30 -2.74
C PHE A 81 -5.27 -5.05 -3.00
N ILE A 82 -4.96 -6.07 -2.19
CA ILE A 82 -3.77 -6.91 -2.38
C ILE A 82 -3.77 -7.54 -3.77
N ASN A 83 -4.90 -8.10 -4.21
CA ASN A 83 -4.99 -8.70 -5.52
C ASN A 83 -4.70 -7.68 -6.63
N LYS A 84 -5.24 -6.45 -6.53
CA LYS A 84 -4.97 -5.37 -7.49
C LYS A 84 -3.48 -5.03 -7.56
N VAL A 85 -2.83 -4.92 -6.40
CA VAL A 85 -1.38 -4.67 -6.31
C VAL A 85 -0.58 -5.82 -6.92
N LEU A 86 -0.92 -7.07 -6.61
CA LEU A 86 -0.17 -8.24 -7.06
C LEU A 86 -0.34 -8.52 -8.56
N VAL A 87 -1.53 -8.30 -9.12
CA VAL A 87 -1.75 -8.38 -10.57
C VAL A 87 -0.88 -7.35 -11.26
N TRP A 88 -0.96 -6.08 -10.86
CA TRP A 88 -0.12 -5.03 -11.44
C TRP A 88 1.38 -5.36 -11.31
N PHE A 89 1.83 -5.82 -10.15
CA PHE A 89 3.26 -6.08 -9.91
C PHE A 89 3.82 -7.22 -10.76
N LYS A 90 2.99 -8.20 -11.13
CA LYS A 90 3.36 -9.33 -12.00
C LYS A 90 3.39 -8.96 -13.48
N ASP A 91 2.55 -8.00 -13.89
CA ASP A 91 2.34 -7.64 -15.29
C ASP A 91 3.24 -6.48 -15.78
N ARG A 92 4.10 -5.94 -14.91
CA ARG A 92 4.97 -4.79 -15.19
C ARG A 92 6.33 -5.14 -15.80
#